data_AF-A0A9N9GP65-F1
#
_entry.id   AF-A0A9N9GP65-F1
#
_cell.length_a   1.000
_cell.length_b   1.000
_cell.length_c   1.000
_cell.angle_alpha   90.00
_cell.angle_beta   90.00
_cell.angle_gamma   90.00
#
_symmetry.space_group_name_H-M   'P 1'
#
loop_
_entity.id
_entity.type
_entity.pdbx_description
1 polymer ?
#
loop_
_entity_poly.entity_id
_entity_poly.type
_entity_poly.pdbx_seq_one_letter_code
_entity_poly.pdbx_strand_id
1 'polypeptide(L)'
;PNSYTGEDVAEFHIHGGISIISGVLAALGSIEGFRHAERGEFTRRAFDNDKLDLTEIEGLTDLLNAETEVQRRQALRQAQGSLKNLYETWRKQLIENTALIEAVIDFSEDENIEDGVVEQGKTYF
;
A
#
# COMPACT_ATOMS: atom_id res chain seq x y z
N PRO A 1 -14.75 7.09 -2.23
CA PRO A 1 -15.14 7.16 -0.80
C PRO A 1 -13.89 7.32 0.09
N ASN A 2 -13.94 8.12 1.16
CA ASN A 2 -12.82 8.29 2.10
C ASN A 2 -12.97 7.32 3.29
N SER A 3 -12.94 6.02 3.02
CA SER A 3 -13.04 4.95 4.02
C SER A 3 -11.76 4.11 4.07
N TYR A 4 -11.66 3.23 5.06
CA TYR A 4 -10.54 2.30 5.21
C TYR A 4 -10.39 1.36 4.00
N THR A 5 -11.49 0.74 3.54
CA THR A 5 -11.46 -0.17 2.39
C THR A 5 -11.45 0.56 1.05
N GLY A 6 -11.79 1.85 1.01
CA GLY A 6 -12.02 2.61 -0.23
C GLY A 6 -13.45 2.47 -0.78
N GLU A 7 -14.28 1.63 -0.18
CA GLU A 7 -15.69 1.40 -0.53
C GLU A 7 -16.63 2.25 0.35
N ASP A 8 -17.93 2.23 0.07
CA ASP A 8 -18.92 2.81 0.97
C ASP A 8 -19.05 1.96 2.23
N VAL A 9 -18.82 2.59 3.40
CA VAL A 9 -18.75 1.93 4.70
C VAL A 9 -19.60 2.67 5.71
N ALA A 10 -20.28 1.93 6.58
CA ALA A 10 -20.97 2.44 7.75
C ALA A 10 -20.50 1.68 9.01
N GLU A 11 -20.22 2.41 10.09
CA GLU A 11 -19.78 1.86 11.38
C GLU A 11 -20.88 2.04 12.43
N PHE A 12 -21.32 0.93 13.03
CA PHE A 12 -22.36 0.93 14.06
C PHE A 12 -21.73 0.82 15.46
N HIS A 13 -21.79 1.91 16.24
CA HIS A 13 -21.35 1.92 17.63
C HIS A 13 -22.53 1.58 18.55
N ILE A 14 -22.54 0.35 19.05
CA ILE A 14 -23.63 -0.24 19.85
C ILE A 14 -23.13 -0.66 21.23
N HIS A 15 -24.07 -0.95 22.14
CA HIS A 15 -23.73 -1.53 23.44
C HIS A 15 -23.08 -2.91 23.27
N GLY A 16 -21.99 -3.18 24.00
CA GLY A 16 -21.16 -4.38 23.87
C GLY A 16 -21.76 -5.68 24.44
N GLY A 17 -23.06 -5.70 24.75
CA GLY A 17 -23.74 -6.90 25.23
C GLY A 17 -23.80 -7.97 24.14
N ILE A 18 -23.42 -9.21 24.46
CA ILE A 18 -23.33 -10.33 23.49
C ILE A 18 -24.65 -10.52 22.72
N SER A 19 -25.79 -10.42 23.41
CA SER A 19 -27.13 -10.51 22.81
C SER A 19 -27.40 -9.40 21.80
N ILE A 20 -26.92 -8.18 22.08
CA ILE A 20 -27.07 -7.02 21.18
C ILE A 20 -26.20 -7.20 19.94
N ILE A 21 -24.92 -7.57 20.10
CA ILE A 21 -24.00 -7.84 19.00
C ILE A 21 -24.55 -8.95 18.09
N SER A 22 -25.00 -10.05 18.69
CA SER A 22 -25.57 -11.19 17.94
C SER A 22 -26.84 -10.80 17.18
N GLY A 23 -27.72 -9.99 17.81
CA GLY A 23 -28.93 -9.48 17.18
C GLY A 23 -28.65 -8.59 15.98
N VAL A 24 -27.67 -7.68 16.10
CA VAL A 24 -27.28 -6.80 14.98
C VAL A 24 -26.65 -7.59 13.84
N LEU A 25 -25.74 -8.52 14.13
CA LEU A 25 -25.13 -9.38 13.10
C LEU A 25 -26.17 -10.25 12.39
N ALA A 26 -27.14 -10.80 13.12
CA ALA A 26 -28.23 -11.58 12.54
C ALA A 26 -29.15 -10.73 11.66
N ALA A 27 -29.48 -9.52 12.10
CA ALA A 27 -30.28 -8.58 11.32
C ALA A 27 -29.57 -8.19 10.01
N LEU A 28 -28.29 -7.83 10.07
CA LEU A 28 -27.49 -7.53 8.88
C LEU A 28 -27.37 -8.74 7.94
N GLY A 29 -27.09 -9.92 8.48
CA GLY A 29 -26.99 -11.16 7.70
C GLY A 29 -28.30 -11.63 7.04
N SER A 30 -29.44 -11.06 7.43
CA SER A 30 -30.74 -11.34 6.79
C SER A 30 -31.00 -10.48 5.54
N ILE A 31 -30.17 -9.46 5.29
CA ILE A 31 -30.26 -8.58 4.13
C ILE A 31 -29.52 -9.24 2.96
N GLU A 32 -30.15 -9.25 1.78
CA GLU A 32 -29.51 -9.76 0.57
C GLU A 32 -28.20 -9.00 0.27
N GLY A 33 -27.13 -9.75 -0.06
CA GLY A 33 -25.81 -9.19 -0.33
C GLY A 33 -24.92 -8.98 0.91
N PHE A 34 -25.45 -9.15 2.13
CA PHE A 34 -24.64 -9.12 3.35
C PHE A 34 -24.10 -10.51 3.69
N ARG A 35 -22.82 -10.57 4.08
CA ARG A 35 -22.14 -11.78 4.53
C ARG A 35 -21.16 -11.43 5.64
N HIS A 36 -20.90 -12.38 6.54
CA HIS A 36 -19.75 -12.28 7.42
C HIS A 36 -18.45 -12.16 6.62
N ALA A 37 -17.62 -11.21 7.03
CA ALA A 37 -16.28 -11.02 6.48
C ALA A 37 -15.38 -12.22 6.83
N GLU A 38 -14.51 -12.57 5.90
CA GLU A 38 -13.37 -13.44 6.14
C GLU A 38 -12.30 -12.75 6.99
N ARG A 39 -11.37 -13.56 7.51
CA ARG A 39 -10.21 -13.06 8.25
C ARG A 39 -9.41 -12.09 7.38
N GLY A 40 -9.23 -10.87 7.88
CA GLY A 40 -8.47 -9.83 7.20
C GLY A 40 -9.13 -9.25 5.95
N GLU A 41 -10.40 -9.61 5.66
CA GLU A 41 -11.04 -9.20 4.40
C GLU A 41 -11.11 -7.69 4.21
N PHE A 42 -11.34 -6.92 5.28
CA PHE A 42 -11.33 -5.45 5.21
C PHE A 42 -9.96 -4.91 4.79
N THR A 43 -8.87 -5.44 5.36
CA THR A 43 -7.50 -5.03 5.00
C THR A 43 -7.13 -5.49 3.60
N ARG A 44 -7.55 -6.69 3.18
CA ARG A 44 -7.40 -7.17 1.79
C ARG A 44 -8.11 -6.24 0.81
N ARG A 45 -9.34 -5.84 1.08
CA ARG A 45 -10.08 -4.88 0.23
C ARG A 45 -9.41 -3.51 0.18
N ALA A 46 -8.83 -3.05 1.30
CA ALA A 46 -8.04 -1.81 1.31
C ALA A 46 -6.81 -1.92 0.40
N PHE A 47 -6.14 -3.08 0.37
CA PHE A 47 -5.03 -3.35 -0.57
C PHE A 47 -5.50 -3.38 -2.01
N ASP A 48 -6.56 -4.14 -2.30
CA ASP A 48 -7.12 -4.28 -3.66
C ASP A 48 -7.61 -2.94 -4.24
N ASN A 49 -7.99 -1.99 -3.37
CA ASN A 49 -8.44 -0.64 -3.74
C ASN A 49 -7.33 0.42 -3.62
N ASP A 50 -6.05 0.02 -3.61
CA ASP A 50 -4.87 0.91 -3.55
C ASP A 50 -4.87 1.88 -2.34
N LYS A 51 -5.62 1.56 -1.27
CA LYS A 51 -5.66 2.36 -0.03
C LYS A 51 -4.44 2.10 0.85
N LEU A 52 -3.92 0.88 0.79
CA LEU A 52 -2.73 0.42 1.51
C LEU A 52 -1.87 -0.42 0.57
N ASP A 53 -0.55 -0.40 0.75
CA ASP A 53 0.34 -1.40 0.16
C ASP A 53 0.74 -2.48 1.18
N LEU A 54 1.45 -3.52 0.72
CA LEU A 54 1.87 -4.65 1.56
C LEU A 54 2.76 -4.23 2.74
N THR A 55 3.63 -3.23 2.55
CA THR A 55 4.53 -2.75 3.62
C THR A 55 3.75 -2.00 4.70
N GLU A 56 2.71 -1.27 4.32
CA GLU A 56 1.80 -0.60 5.25
C GLU A 56 0.97 -1.63 6.05
N ILE A 57 0.52 -2.71 5.39
CA ILE A 57 -0.21 -3.82 6.03
C ILE A 57 0.66 -4.59 7.02
N GLU A 58 1.91 -4.88 6.64
CA GLU A 58 2.88 -5.53 7.52
C GLU A 58 3.18 -4.64 8.74
N GLY A 59 3.40 -3.34 8.51
CA GLY A 59 3.59 -2.37 9.58
C GLY A 59 2.39 -2.27 10.53
N LEU A 60 1.16 -2.39 10.03
CA LEU A 60 -0.05 -2.44 10.86
C LEU A 60 -0.08 -3.72 11.72
N THR A 61 0.32 -4.85 11.15
CA THR A 61 0.39 -6.15 11.85
C THR A 61 1.44 -6.10 12.95
N ASP A 62 2.62 -5.56 12.66
CA ASP A 62 3.69 -5.36 13.64
C ASP A 62 3.28 -4.39 14.75
N LEU A 63 2.46 -3.38 14.42
CA LEU A 63 1.98 -2.41 15.40
C LEU A 63 1.02 -3.05 16.40
N LEU A 64 0.14 -3.94 15.93
CA LEU A 64 -0.78 -4.70 16.79
C LEU A 64 -0.03 -5.68 17.71
N ASN A 65 1.10 -6.21 17.26
CA ASN A 65 1.90 -7.19 17.99
C ASN A 65 3.07 -6.58 18.79
N ALA A 66 3.22 -5.25 18.80
CA ALA A 66 4.37 -4.59 19.41
C ALA A 66 4.39 -4.74 20.94
N GLU A 67 5.48 -5.28 21.48
CA GLU A 67 5.68 -5.48 22.92
C GLU A 67 6.54 -4.38 23.57
N THR A 68 7.32 -3.65 22.75
CA THR A 68 8.20 -2.58 23.21
C THR A 68 7.88 -1.25 22.52
N GLU A 69 8.19 -0.14 23.19
CA GLU A 69 8.00 1.21 22.63
C GLU A 69 8.81 1.42 21.33
N VAL A 70 9.97 0.77 21.22
CA VAL A 70 10.81 0.82 20.01
C VAL A 70 10.12 0.12 18.84
N GLN A 71 9.61 -1.11 19.05
CA GLN A 71 8.83 -1.83 18.05
C GLN A 71 7.59 -1.02 17.63
N ARG A 72 6.84 -0.48 18.60
CA ARG A 72 5.64 0.33 18.34
C ARG A 72 5.96 1.53 17.44
N ARG A 73 7.04 2.27 17.72
CA ARG A 73 7.46 3.42 16.90
C ARG A 73 7.94 3.02 15.51
N GLN A 74 8.63 1.90 15.38
CA GLN A 74 9.05 1.38 14.08
C GLN A 74 7.84 0.97 13.24
N ALA A 75 6.98 0.13 13.80
CA ALA A 75 5.78 -0.37 13.14
C ALA A 75 4.85 0.78 12.74
N LEU A 76 4.66 1.78 13.61
CA LEU A 76 3.87 2.97 13.28
C LEU A 76 4.42 3.73 12.06
N ARG A 77 5.75 3.90 11.96
CA ARG A 77 6.35 4.55 10.78
C ARG A 77 6.15 3.72 9.51
N GLN A 78 6.22 2.41 9.60
CA GLN A 78 6.00 1.52 8.45
C GLN A 78 4.53 1.54 8.01
N ALA A 79 3.59 1.44 8.95
CA ALA A 79 2.15 1.55 8.71
C ALA A 79 1.74 2.91 8.11
N GLN A 80 2.58 3.95 8.28
CA GLN A 80 2.41 5.27 7.68
C GLN A 80 3.12 5.43 6.32
N GLY A 81 3.64 4.35 5.73
CA GLY A 81 4.18 4.35 4.37
C GLY A 81 5.64 4.77 4.25
N SER A 82 6.41 4.79 5.35
CA SER A 82 7.84 5.17 5.26
C SER A 82 8.66 4.26 4.34
N LEU A 83 8.38 2.95 4.32
CA LEU A 83 9.03 2.00 3.42
C LEU A 83 8.52 2.12 1.98
N LYS A 84 7.21 2.25 1.77
CA LYS A 84 6.62 2.59 0.47
C LYS A 84 7.33 3.75 -0.20
N ASN A 85 7.47 4.88 0.50
CA ASN A 85 8.11 6.09 -0.02
C ASN A 85 9.58 5.85 -0.41
N LEU A 86 10.30 5.07 0.40
CA LEU A 86 11.67 4.68 0.11
C LEU A 86 11.75 3.83 -1.17
N TYR A 87 10.91 2.81 -1.28
CA TYR A 87 10.89 1.89 -2.41
C TYR A 87 10.44 2.56 -3.70
N GLU A 88 9.44 3.45 -3.64
CA GLU A 88 9.03 4.23 -4.81
C GLU A 88 10.14 5.17 -5.29
N THR A 89 10.93 5.72 -4.35
CA THR A 89 12.10 6.53 -4.71
C THR A 89 13.13 5.71 -5.49
N TRP A 90 13.49 4.52 -4.99
CA TRP A 90 14.42 3.63 -5.68
C TRP A 90 13.86 3.12 -7.01
N ARG A 91 12.58 2.75 -7.04
CA ARG A 91 11.89 2.28 -8.24
C ARG A 91 11.95 3.34 -9.34
N LYS A 92 11.69 4.61 -9.01
CA LYS A 92 11.80 5.71 -9.96
C LYS A 92 13.20 5.83 -10.56
N GLN A 93 14.23 5.81 -9.71
CA GLN A 93 15.63 5.89 -10.16
C GLN A 93 16.02 4.72 -11.07
N LEU A 94 15.59 3.50 -10.73
CA LEU A 94 15.87 2.32 -11.54
C LEU A 94 15.18 2.37 -12.90
N ILE A 95 13.92 2.84 -12.96
CA ILE A 95 13.19 3.01 -14.22
C ILE A 95 13.89 4.05 -15.10
N GLU A 96 14.27 5.19 -14.54
CA GLU A 96 14.99 6.26 -15.26
C GLU A 96 16.31 5.76 -15.84
N ASN A 97 17.12 5.08 -15.03
CA ASN A 97 18.40 4.53 -15.49
C ASN A 97 18.22 3.42 -16.53
N THR A 98 17.20 2.58 -16.39
CA THR A 98 16.91 1.52 -17.37
C THR A 98 16.51 2.13 -18.72
N ALA A 99 15.70 3.19 -18.71
CA ALA A 99 15.32 3.90 -19.93
C ALA A 99 16.53 4.55 -20.63
N LEU A 100 17.48 5.11 -19.87
CA LEU A 100 18.72 5.67 -20.42
C LEU A 100 19.59 4.58 -21.07
N ILE A 101 19.75 3.43 -20.40
CA ILE A 101 20.52 2.31 -20.95
C ILE A 101 19.87 1.78 -22.23
N GLU A 102 18.55 1.60 -22.23
CA GLU A 102 17.80 1.14 -23.42
C GLU A 102 17.99 2.10 -24.60
N ALA A 103 17.88 3.42 -24.36
CA ALA A 103 18.11 4.42 -25.40
C ALA A 103 19.55 4.38 -25.96
N VAL A 104 20.56 4.19 -25.11
CA VAL A 104 21.94 4.03 -25.59
C VAL A 104 22.09 2.78 -26.46
N ILE A 105 21.48 1.66 -26.07
CA ILE A 105 21.54 0.41 -26.84
C ILE A 105 20.87 0.61 -28.21
N ASP A 106 19.64 1.12 -28.23
CA ASP A 106 18.81 1.25 -29.43
C ASP A 106 19.35 2.26 -30.44
N PHE A 107 20.02 3.33 -29.99
CA PHE A 107 20.49 4.41 -30.87
C PHE A 107 22.01 4.45 -31.04
N SER A 108 22.77 3.50 -30.46
CA SER A 108 24.25 3.49 -30.50
C SER A 108 24.88 3.52 -31.90
N GLU A 109 24.14 3.18 -32.96
CA GLU A 109 24.60 3.22 -34.35
C GLU A 109 24.15 4.49 -35.13
N ASP A 110 23.27 5.32 -34.57
CA ASP A 110 22.87 6.59 -35.17
C ASP A 110 23.92 7.68 -34.87
N GLU A 111 24.64 8.15 -35.89
CA GLU A 111 25.68 9.20 -35.80
C GLU A 111 25.18 10.58 -35.28
N ASN A 112 23.91 10.71 -34.87
CA ASN A 112 23.26 11.95 -34.43
C ASN A 112 22.62 11.87 -33.03
N ILE A 113 23.16 11.08 -32.10
CA ILE A 113 22.80 11.29 -30.68
C ILE A 113 23.46 12.61 -30.23
N GLU A 114 22.68 13.69 -30.18
CA GLU A 114 23.10 14.96 -29.55
C GLU A 114 23.74 14.65 -28.19
N ASP A 115 24.96 15.17 -27.97
CA ASP A 115 25.86 14.89 -26.83
C ASP A 115 25.20 14.96 -25.43
N GLY A 116 24.00 15.57 -25.32
CA GLY A 116 23.25 15.71 -24.07
C GLY A 116 22.65 14.41 -23.50
N VAL A 117 22.34 13.39 -24.32
CA VAL A 117 21.76 12.12 -23.82
C VAL A 117 22.85 11.25 -23.17
N VAL A 118 24.06 11.28 -23.72
CA VAL A 118 25.20 10.50 -23.22
C VAL A 118 25.82 11.13 -21.97
N GLU A 119 25.82 12.47 -21.84
CA GLU A 119 26.33 13.15 -20.63
C GLU A 119 25.48 12.91 -19.38
N GLN A 120 24.16 12.79 -19.52
CA GLN A 120 23.28 12.51 -18.38
C GLN A 120 23.49 11.09 -17.83
N GLY A 121 23.74 10.10 -18.69
CA GLY A 121 24.07 8.73 -18.27
C GLY A 121 25.42 8.62 -17.54
N LYS A 122 26.41 9.45 -17.89
CA LYS A 122 27.75 9.46 -17.25
C LYS A 122 27.80 10.15 -15.90
N THR A 123 26.82 10.99 -15.56
CA THR A 123 26.80 11.73 -14.28
C THR A 123 26.40 10.84 -13.10
N TYR A 124 25.82 9.66 -13.36
CA TYR A 124 25.33 8.72 -12.35
C TYR A 124 26.18 7.44 -12.20
N PHE A 125 27.32 7.35 -12.91
CA PHE A 125 28.36 6.31 -12.74
C PHE A 125 29.69 6.94 -12.32
#